data_AF-A0A0L7LMU9-F1
#
_entry.id   AF-A0A0L7LMU9-F1
#
_cell.length_a   1.000
_cell.length_b   1.000
_cell.length_c   1.000
_cell.angle_alpha   90.00
_cell.angle_beta   90.00
_cell.angle_gamma   90.00
#
_symmetry.space_group_name_H-M   'P 1'
#
loop_
_entity.id
_entity.type
_entity.pdbx_description
1 polymer ?
#
loop_
_entity_poly.entity_id
_entity_poly.type
_entity_poly.pdbx_seq_one_letter_code
_entity_poly.pdbx_strand_id
1 'polypeptide(L)'
;MQFMLLFSRQGKLRLQKWYVAHPDKLKKKITRELITTVLARKPKMCSFLEWKDVKIAYFILDELVLGGELQETSKKNVLKAIAAQDLLQE
;
A
#
# COMPACT_ATOMS: atom_id res chain seq x y z
N MET A 1 -4.40 18.54 2.84
CA MET A 1 -3.90 17.16 2.62
C MET A 1 -2.40 17.24 2.29
N GLN A 2 -1.50 16.62 3.08
CA GLN A 2 -0.05 16.84 2.93
C GLN A 2 0.60 15.93 1.87
N PHE A 3 0.20 14.66 1.85
CA PHE A 3 0.69 13.66 0.90
C PHE A 3 -0.33 12.53 0.74
N MET A 4 -0.16 11.73 -0.32
CA MET A 4 -0.89 10.49 -0.57
C MET A 4 0.13 9.41 -0.93
N LEU A 5 0.02 8.25 -0.28
CA LEU A 5 0.87 7.10 -0.50
C LEU A 5 0.01 5.89 -0.85
N LEU A 6 0.40 5.17 -1.89
CA LEU A 6 -0.12 3.86 -2.22
C LEU A 6 1.03 2.86 -2.13
N PHE A 7 0.87 1.82 -1.34
CA PHE A 7 1.86 0.77 -1.19
C PHE A 7 1.18 -0.59 -1.04
N SER A 8 1.87 -1.65 -1.48
CA SER A 8 1.35 -3.00 -1.35
C SER A 8 1.44 -3.53 0.09
N ARG A 9 0.72 -4.62 0.37
CA ARG A 9 0.84 -5.37 1.64
C ARG A 9 2.25 -5.88 1.94
N GLN A 10 3.13 -5.91 0.93
CA GLN A 10 4.55 -6.29 1.06
C GLN A 10 5.46 -5.09 1.37
N GLY A 11 4.88 -3.89 1.54
CA GLY A 11 5.60 -2.65 1.80
C GLY A 11 6.25 -2.01 0.57
N LYS A 12 5.89 -2.44 -0.65
CA LYS A 12 6.40 -1.83 -1.88
C LYS A 12 5.56 -0.60 -2.23
N LEU A 13 6.20 0.57 -2.26
CA LEU A 13 5.58 1.81 -2.70
C LEU A 13 5.22 1.73 -4.19
N ARG A 14 3.96 2.02 -4.52
CA ARG A 14 3.41 2.01 -5.90
C ARG A 14 3.13 3.42 -6.41
N LEU A 15 2.67 4.31 -5.54
CA LEU A 15 2.45 5.71 -5.86
C LEU A 15 2.79 6.57 -4.65
N GLN A 16 3.40 7.73 -4.91
CA GLN A 16 3.55 8.79 -3.93
C GLN A 16 3.21 10.13 -4.57
N LYS A 17 2.39 10.92 -3.90
CA LYS A 17 2.11 12.31 -4.26
C LYS A 17 2.32 13.18 -3.03
N TRP A 18 3.18 14.18 -3.17
CA TRP A 18 3.46 15.17 -2.12
C TRP A 18 2.84 16.49 -2.54
N TYR A 19 1.93 17.02 -1.73
CA TYR A 19 1.25 18.30 -1.98
C TYR A 19 1.97 19.46 -1.28
N VAL A 20 2.83 19.14 -0.31
CA VAL A 20 3.71 20.08 0.40
C VAL A 20 5.16 19.73 0.12
N ALA A 21 6.01 20.75 -0.01
CA ALA A 21 7.44 20.57 -0.21
C ALA A 21 8.07 19.98 1.05
N HIS A 22 8.72 18.83 0.90
CA HIS A 22 9.51 18.17 1.94
C HIS A 22 10.88 17.75 1.39
N PRO A 23 11.94 17.76 2.22
CA PRO A 23 13.23 17.19 1.84
C PRO A 23 13.12 15.70 1.51
N ASP A 24 13.85 15.21 0.51
CA ASP A 24 13.73 13.82 0.07
C ASP A 24 14.14 12.79 1.14
N LYS A 25 15.09 13.16 2.01
CA LYS A 25 15.47 12.37 3.18
C LYS A 25 14.28 12.20 4.15
N LEU A 26 13.51 13.26 4.34
CA LEU A 26 12.33 13.24 5.20
C LEU A 26 11.19 12.44 4.54
N LYS A 27 10.94 12.64 3.24
CA LYS A 27 9.95 11.85 2.47
C LYS A 27 10.21 10.35 2.62
N LYS A 28 11.45 9.91 2.41
CA LYS A 28 11.85 8.50 2.55
C LYS A 28 11.61 7.96 3.97
N LYS A 29 11.89 8.78 5.00
CA LYS A 29 11.65 8.42 6.41
C LYS A 29 10.16 8.29 6.71
N ILE A 30 9.36 9.28 6.32
CA ILE A 30 7.89 9.28 6.48
C ILE A 30 7.29 8.04 5.81
N THR A 31 7.64 7.79 4.54
CA THR A 31 7.11 6.66 3.78
C THR A 31 7.44 5.33 4.46
N ARG A 32 8.69 5.11 4.91
CA ARG A 32 9.05 3.87 5.59
C ARG A 32 8.31 3.70 6.91
N GLU A 33 8.28 4.72 7.76
CA GLU A 33 7.60 4.65 9.05
C GLU A 33 6.10 4.35 8.86
N LEU A 34 5.40 5.07 7.98
CA LEU A 34 3.97 4.87 7.76
C LEU A 34 3.64 3.51 7.17
N ILE A 35 4.44 3.00 6.22
CA ILE A 35 4.25 1.65 5.67
C ILE A 35 4.33 0.62 6.79
N THR A 36 5.38 0.67 7.61
CA THR A 36 5.56 -0.27 8.71
C THR A 36 4.43 -0.16 9.74
N THR A 37 4.04 1.06 10.12
CA THR A 37 2.96 1.27 11.09
C THR A 37 1.63 0.76 10.56
N VAL A 38 1.25 1.10 9.32
CA VAL A 38 -0.04 0.69 8.74
C VAL A 38 -0.11 -0.84 8.56
N LEU A 39 0.95 -1.47 8.04
CA LEU A 39 0.96 -2.92 7.81
C LEU A 39 0.96 -3.74 9.12
N ALA A 40 1.41 -3.17 10.23
CA ALA A 40 1.38 -3.82 11.55
C ALA A 40 -0.01 -3.76 12.23
N ARG A 41 -0.96 -2.97 11.71
CA ARG A 41 -2.29 -2.82 12.34
C ARG A 41 -3.21 -4.00 12.04
N LYS A 42 -4.04 -4.34 13.03
CA LYS A 42 -5.06 -5.39 12.90
C LYS A 42 -6.28 -4.87 12.11
N PRO A 43 -6.98 -5.71 11.32
CA PRO A 43 -8.11 -5.28 10.48
C PRO A 43 -9.28 -4.60 11.23
N LYS A 44 -9.49 -4.91 12.52
CA LYS A 44 -10.57 -4.33 13.33
C LYS A 44 -10.25 -2.94 13.92
N MET A 45 -9.06 -2.39 13.65
CA MET A 45 -8.67 -1.07 14.16
C MET A 45 -9.20 0.05 13.26
N CYS A 46 -9.43 1.23 13.84
CA CYS A 46 -9.89 2.43 13.13
C CYS A 46 -8.96 2.85 11.97
N SER A 47 -9.55 3.25 10.83
CA SER A 47 -8.85 3.77 9.64
C SER A 47 -8.12 5.10 9.83
N PHE A 48 -8.21 5.70 11.01
CA PHE A 48 -7.46 6.90 11.38
C PHE A 48 -6.28 6.55 12.30
N LEU A 49 -5.16 7.25 12.12
CA LEU A 49 -3.94 7.15 12.90
C LEU A 49 -3.46 8.55 13.23
N GLU A 50 -3.12 8.82 14.49
CA GLU A 50 -2.35 10.01 14.86
C GLU A 50 -0.86 9.68 14.81
N TRP A 51 -0.14 10.37 13.94
CA TRP A 51 1.30 10.20 13.74
C TRP A 51 1.98 11.58 13.79
N LYS A 52 2.81 11.81 14.81
CA LYS A 52 3.62 13.03 15.00
C LYS A 52 2.81 14.32 14.74
N ASP A 53 1.68 14.43 15.44
CA ASP A 53 0.75 15.57 15.38
C ASP A 53 -0.03 15.73 14.06
N VAL A 54 0.03 14.73 13.17
CA VAL A 54 -0.74 14.69 11.93
C VAL A 54 -1.73 13.51 11.98
N LYS A 55 -2.97 13.76 11.56
CA LYS A 55 -3.98 12.72 11.37
C LYS A 55 -3.82 12.09 9.98
N ILE A 56 -3.57 10.79 9.95
CA ILE A 56 -3.43 9.97 8.75
C ILE A 56 -4.69 9.12 8.62
N ALA A 57 -5.34 9.20 7.45
CA ALA A 57 -6.39 8.28 7.05
C ALA A 57 -5.79 7.21 6.13
N TYR A 58 -6.13 5.94 6.35
CA TYR A 58 -5.69 4.83 5.50
C TYR A 58 -6.81 3.81 5.29
N PHE A 59 -6.73 3.12 4.16
CA PHE A 59 -7.58 1.98 3.85
C PHE A 59 -6.72 0.88 3.23
N ILE A 60 -6.95 -0.37 3.62
CA ILE A 60 -6.24 -1.52 3.07
C ILE A 60 -7.16 -2.17 2.04
N LEU A 61 -6.71 -2.15 0.79
CA LEU A 61 -7.32 -2.85 -0.33
C LEU A 61 -6.49 -4.10 -0.63
N ASP A 62 -7.15 -5.23 -0.85
CA ASP A 62 -6.49 -6.44 -1.33
C ASP A 62 -6.32 -6.41 -2.87
N GLU A 63 -7.22 -5.72 -3.56
CA GLU A 63 -7.33 -5.66 -5.01
C GLU A 63 -7.29 -4.21 -5.51
N LEU A 64 -6.81 -3.99 -6.74
CA LEU A 64 -6.77 -2.69 -7.41
C LEU A 64 -7.36 -2.83 -8.81
N VAL A 65 -8.23 -1.92 -9.24
CA VAL A 65 -8.73 -1.92 -10.63
C VAL A 65 -7.77 -1.12 -11.52
N LEU A 66 -7.31 -1.71 -12.63
CA LEU A 66 -6.47 -1.07 -13.64
C LEU A 66 -7.05 -1.33 -15.03
N GLY A 67 -7.32 -0.28 -15.81
CA GLY A 67 -7.85 -0.42 -17.17
C GLY A 67 -9.24 -1.07 -17.27
N GLY A 68 -9.99 -1.11 -16.18
CA GLY A 68 -11.28 -1.81 -16.10
C GLY A 68 -11.19 -3.24 -15.58
N GLU A 69 -9.98 -3.76 -15.34
CA GLU A 69 -9.76 -5.11 -14.84
C GLU A 69 -9.34 -5.12 -13.37
N LEU A 70 -9.81 -6.12 -12.62
CA LEU A 70 -9.44 -6.34 -11.23
C LEU A 70 -8.04 -6.96 -11.16
N GLN A 71 -7.12 -6.25 -10.53
CA GLN A 71 -5.73 -6.66 -10.40
C GLN A 71 -5.37 -6.95 -8.94
N GLU A 72 -4.83 -8.15 -8.72
CA GLU A 72 -4.29 -8.55 -7.42
C GLU A 72 -3.00 -7.77 -7.10
N THR A 73 -2.91 -7.18 -5.90
CA THR A 73 -1.77 -6.32 -5.53
C THR A 73 -0.57 -7.11 -5.00
N SER A 74 -0.79 -8.35 -4.54
CA SER A 74 0.22 -9.22 -3.95
C SER A 74 0.95 -10.04 -5.02
N LYS A 75 2.24 -9.75 -5.25
CA LYS A 75 3.12 -10.57 -6.11
C LYS A 75 3.05 -12.07 -5.78
N LYS A 76 2.94 -12.45 -4.50
CA LYS A 76 2.86 -13.87 -4.10
C LYS A 76 1.56 -14.50 -4.59
N ASN A 77 0.44 -13.78 -4.47
CA ASN A 77 -0.86 -14.28 -4.91
C ASN A 77 -0.92 -14.33 -6.44
N VAL A 78 -0.39 -13.33 -7.12
CA VAL A 78 -0.25 -13.32 -8.59
C VAL A 78 0.55 -14.52 -9.08
N LEU A 79 1.74 -14.79 -8.50
CA LEU A 79 2.55 -15.94 -8.90
C LEU A 79 1.87 -17.28 -8.63
N LYS A 80 1.13 -17.40 -7.52
CA LYS A 80 0.34 -18.60 -7.21
C LYS A 80 -0.78 -18.81 -8.22
N ALA A 81 -1.48 -17.74 -8.60
CA ALA A 81 -2.55 -17.81 -9.59
C ALA A 81 -2.02 -18.23 -10.96
N ILE A 82 -0.89 -17.67 -11.40
CA ILE A 82 -0.21 -18.07 -12.65
C ILE A 82 0.16 -19.55 -12.61
N ALA A 83 0.87 -19.99 -11.56
CA ALA A 83 1.27 -21.39 -11.44
C ALA A 83 0.07 -22.36 -11.41
N ALA A 84 -1.05 -21.96 -10.81
CA ALA A 84 -2.28 -22.76 -10.82
C ALA A 84 -2.93 -22.82 -12.22
N GLN A 85 -2.84 -21.76 -13.01
CA GLN A 85 -3.31 -21.76 -14.40
C GLN A 85 -2.43 -22.64 -15.29
N ASP A 86 -1.11 -22.60 -15.11
CA ASP A 86 -0.18 -23.44 -15.88
C ASP A 86 -0.47 -24.93 -15.65
N LEU A 87 -0.80 -25.34 -14.42
CA LEU A 87 -1.20 -26.72 -14.08
C LEU A 87 -2.54 -27.17 -14.69
N LEU A 88 -3.42 -26.23 -15.03
CA LEU A 88 -4.70 -26.54 -15.68
C LEU A 88 -4.58 -26.63 -17.20
N GLN A 89 -3.45 -26.20 -17.77
CA GLN A 89 -3.16 -26.26 -19.19
C GLN A 89 -2.39 -27.52 -19.61
N GLU A 90 -1.91 -28.32 -18.65
CA GLU A 90 -1.40 -29.69 -18.84
C GLU A 90 -2.51 -30.74 -18.60
#